data_AF-A0A561VGY7-F1
#
_entry.id   AF-A0A561VGY7-F1
#
_cell.length_a   1.000
_cell.length_b   1.000
_cell.length_c   1.000
_cell.angle_alpha   90.00
_cell.angle_beta   90.00
_cell.angle_gamma   90.00
#
_symmetry.space_group_name_H-M   'P 1'
#
loop_
_entity.id
_entity.type
_entity.pdbx_description
1 polymer ?
#
loop_
_entity_poly.entity_id
_entity_poly.type
_entity_poly.pdbx_seq_one_letter_code
_entity_poly.pdbx_strand_id
1 'polypeptide(L)'
;MLRILRPALLLATASVTAGVLVAPGAAFAADTTTTLTATQMAQALKAAAGTTRAAEAKGWAGDFRMTGGGESGSASFVTDPVGGRASVKAAVPGLRETTYAVANRGIYETLTTAKQRAAVKMIRKPGATFVFTPKTTLNVTSWARVNSADPAVVLTDDIEHAGTRTVHDDRSVTYRYDDGEEGSYTYQISAAGVLTGARINYEGYLDATYTWRYGAQRITLPTTAQTVGSGTLTKALAYVDLAADVRKLAKRGAADVRTAANKHTVKVSVLRKVVKRDVATFNRTAKVKVVTVTDITGGVRISAKNPWTGLKVTYTIKAAGKKVVVTKK
;
A
#
# COMPACT_ATOMS: atom_id res chain seq x y z
N MET A 1 44.38 36.73 -9.26
CA MET A 1 45.79 36.29 -9.11
C MET A 1 45.75 34.80 -8.73
N LEU A 2 46.32 33.97 -9.60
CA LEU A 2 46.38 32.51 -9.55
C LEU A 2 47.27 31.99 -8.39
N ARG A 3 46.92 30.83 -7.81
CA ARG A 3 47.78 29.77 -7.21
C ARG A 3 46.84 28.72 -6.59
N ILE A 4 46.49 27.61 -7.24
CA ILE A 4 47.24 26.35 -7.38
C ILE A 4 48.07 26.00 -6.14
N LEU A 5 47.69 24.91 -5.47
CA LEU A 5 48.59 23.88 -4.93
C LEU A 5 47.80 22.60 -4.56
N ARG A 6 48.16 21.49 -5.22
CA ARG A 6 47.88 20.10 -4.85
C ARG A 6 48.91 19.64 -3.80
N PRO A 7 48.61 18.58 -3.04
CA PRO A 7 49.53 17.43 -2.95
C PRO A 7 48.76 16.11 -3.24
N ALA A 8 49.13 15.32 -4.26
CA ALA A 8 50.16 14.26 -4.26
C ALA A 8 49.86 13.15 -3.23
N LEU A 9 49.22 12.03 -3.64
CA LEU A 9 49.83 10.78 -4.15
C LEU A 9 50.66 10.00 -3.12
N LEU A 10 50.15 8.82 -2.74
CA LEU A 10 50.94 7.64 -2.38
C LEU A 10 50.20 6.40 -2.92
N LEU A 11 50.58 6.02 -4.14
CA LEU A 11 50.29 4.73 -4.76
C LEU A 11 51.47 3.82 -4.46
N ALA A 12 51.23 2.71 -3.77
CA ALA A 12 52.21 1.63 -3.65
C ALA A 12 52.15 0.80 -4.93
N THR A 13 53.15 1.00 -5.80
CA THR A 13 53.45 0.16 -6.95
C THR A 13 54.24 -1.06 -6.50
N ALA A 14 53.67 -2.26 -6.67
CA ALA A 14 54.44 -3.49 -6.71
C ALA A 14 54.85 -3.76 -8.17
N SER A 15 56.15 -3.76 -8.41
CA SER A 15 56.82 -3.94 -9.69
C SER A 15 56.93 -5.42 -10.06
N VAL A 16 56.50 -5.78 -11.28
CA VAL A 16 56.96 -6.99 -11.99
C VAL A 16 57.45 -6.58 -13.37
N THR A 17 58.77 -6.59 -13.53
CA THR A 17 59.52 -6.56 -14.80
C THR A 17 59.74 -8.03 -15.23
N ALA A 18 59.79 -8.49 -16.48
CA ALA A 18 59.83 -7.88 -17.81
C ALA A 18 59.44 -8.94 -18.88
N GLY A 19 59.05 -8.51 -20.10
CA GLY A 19 59.02 -9.39 -21.29
C GLY A 19 58.11 -8.96 -22.46
N VAL A 20 58.55 -7.96 -23.23
CA VAL A 20 58.33 -7.66 -24.68
C VAL A 20 57.38 -8.62 -25.46
N LEU A 21 56.29 -8.19 -26.12
CA LEU A 21 56.26 -7.51 -27.44
C LEU A 21 54.86 -6.91 -27.74
N VAL A 22 54.86 -5.76 -28.40
CA VAL A 22 53.72 -4.87 -28.69
C VAL A 22 52.83 -5.43 -29.81
N ALA A 23 51.54 -5.59 -29.51
CA ALA A 23 50.47 -5.29 -30.45
C ALA A 23 49.57 -4.24 -29.79
N PRO A 24 49.00 -3.25 -30.51
CA PRO A 24 47.92 -2.42 -29.99
C PRO A 24 46.65 -3.28 -29.96
N GLY A 25 46.67 -4.36 -29.17
CA GLY A 25 45.45 -4.99 -28.73
C GLY A 25 44.73 -3.95 -27.91
N ALA A 26 43.49 -3.62 -28.29
CA ALA A 26 42.61 -2.83 -27.44
C ALA A 26 42.78 -3.34 -26.01
N ALA A 27 43.35 -2.50 -25.13
CA ALA A 27 43.38 -2.80 -23.72
C ALA A 27 41.91 -2.78 -23.31
N PHE A 28 41.25 -3.93 -23.41
CA PHE A 28 39.97 -4.16 -22.79
C PHE A 28 40.22 -3.84 -21.32
N ALA A 29 39.73 -2.68 -20.90
CA ALA A 29 39.71 -2.38 -19.48
C ALA A 29 38.86 -3.51 -18.89
N ALA A 30 39.50 -4.30 -18.04
CA ALA A 30 38.84 -5.42 -17.39
C ALA A 30 38.19 -4.89 -16.13
N ASP A 31 36.98 -5.37 -15.86
CA ASP A 31 36.30 -5.17 -14.58
C ASP A 31 37.28 -5.41 -13.42
N THR A 32 37.44 -4.40 -12.56
CA THR A 32 38.34 -4.50 -11.40
C THR A 32 37.53 -4.89 -10.18
N THR A 33 37.69 -6.12 -9.71
CA THR A 33 37.02 -6.63 -8.52
C THR A 33 37.93 -6.59 -7.30
N THR A 34 37.45 -6.05 -6.18
CA THR A 34 38.18 -5.97 -4.91
C THR A 34 37.31 -6.54 -3.79
N THR A 35 37.89 -7.38 -2.93
CA THR A 35 37.23 -7.85 -1.70
C THR A 35 37.26 -6.74 -0.65
N LEU A 36 36.12 -6.51 0.00
CA LEU A 36 35.94 -5.53 1.07
C LEU A 36 35.62 -6.25 2.38
N THR A 37 36.20 -5.78 3.48
CA THR A 37 35.72 -6.16 4.82
C THR A 37 34.33 -5.60 5.07
N ALA A 38 33.60 -6.13 6.06
CA ALA A 38 32.28 -5.64 6.44
C ALA A 38 32.25 -4.12 6.70
N THR A 39 33.24 -3.62 7.44
CA THR A 39 33.36 -2.17 7.71
C THR A 39 33.59 -1.36 6.44
N GLN A 40 34.43 -1.84 5.51
CA GLN A 40 34.68 -1.17 4.24
C GLN A 40 33.43 -1.19 3.33
N MET A 41 32.71 -2.31 3.29
CA MET A 41 31.46 -2.44 2.57
C MET A 41 30.41 -1.46 3.11
N ALA A 42 30.17 -1.47 4.42
CA ALA A 42 29.21 -0.58 5.07
C ALA A 42 29.52 0.91 4.82
N GLN A 43 30.79 1.30 4.89
CA GLN A 43 31.21 2.67 4.59
C GLN A 43 30.95 3.04 3.12
N ALA A 44 31.28 2.15 2.19
CA ALA A 44 31.06 2.37 0.77
C ALA A 44 29.57 2.51 0.42
N LEU A 45 28.72 1.62 0.94
CA LEU A 45 27.29 1.67 0.72
C LEU A 45 26.64 2.90 1.38
N LYS A 46 27.07 3.30 2.59
CA LYS A 46 26.64 4.57 3.22
C LYS A 46 26.99 5.79 2.37
N ALA A 47 28.16 5.82 1.75
CA ALA A 47 28.54 6.91 0.85
C ALA A 47 27.65 6.95 -0.40
N ALA A 48 27.39 5.79 -1.01
CA ALA A 48 26.46 5.68 -2.14
C ALA A 48 25.01 6.06 -1.74
N ALA A 49 24.58 5.72 -0.53
CA ALA A 49 23.28 6.10 0.02
C ALA A 49 23.15 7.62 0.15
N GLY A 50 24.20 8.31 0.61
CA GLY A 50 24.24 9.78 0.67
C GLY A 50 24.04 10.43 -0.70
N THR A 51 24.76 9.96 -1.72
CA THR A 51 24.61 10.45 -3.10
C THR A 51 23.23 10.13 -3.68
N THR A 52 22.73 8.92 -3.43
CA THR A 52 21.39 8.48 -3.82
C THR A 52 20.30 9.35 -3.21
N ARG A 53 20.40 9.65 -1.91
CA ARG A 53 19.50 10.54 -1.19
C ARG A 53 19.49 11.96 -1.75
N ALA A 54 20.63 12.46 -2.21
CA ALA A 54 20.70 13.75 -2.90
C ALA A 54 19.99 13.70 -4.27
N ALA A 55 20.10 12.60 -5.02
CA ALA A 55 19.42 12.43 -6.30
C ALA A 55 17.90 12.30 -6.18
N GLU A 56 17.40 11.72 -5.08
CA GLU A 56 15.97 11.62 -4.75
C GLU A 56 15.27 12.98 -4.61
N ALA A 57 16.01 14.05 -4.32
CA ALA A 57 15.43 15.37 -3.99
C ALA A 57 14.54 15.94 -5.10
N LYS A 58 14.84 15.63 -6.36
CA LYS A 58 14.03 16.05 -7.52
C LYS A 58 12.91 15.05 -7.87
N GLY A 59 12.90 13.89 -7.23
CA GLY A 59 12.02 12.78 -7.51
C GLY A 59 12.76 11.52 -7.92
N TRP A 60 12.09 10.39 -7.71
CA TRP A 60 12.55 9.07 -8.11
C TRP A 60 11.37 8.21 -8.55
N ALA A 61 11.65 7.24 -9.38
CA ALA A 61 10.71 6.18 -9.74
C ALA A 61 11.45 4.85 -9.79
N GLY A 62 10.72 3.77 -9.62
CA GLY A 62 11.30 2.45 -9.71
C GLY A 62 10.29 1.37 -10.01
N ASP A 63 10.84 0.23 -10.37
CA ASP A 63 10.12 -0.98 -10.69
C ASP A 63 10.67 -2.10 -9.82
N PHE A 64 9.78 -2.95 -9.34
CA PHE A 64 10.05 -4.11 -8.51
C PHE A 64 9.47 -5.34 -9.19
N ARG A 65 10.24 -6.43 -9.23
CA ARG A 65 9.78 -7.75 -9.66
C ARG A 65 10.22 -8.78 -8.65
N MET A 66 9.38 -9.78 -8.42
CA MET A 66 9.76 -10.94 -7.63
C MET A 66 9.22 -12.24 -8.22
N THR A 67 9.96 -13.31 -7.97
CA THR A 67 9.56 -14.69 -8.19
C THR A 67 9.95 -15.52 -6.97
N GLY A 68 9.12 -16.47 -6.54
CA GLY A 68 9.40 -17.25 -5.33
C GLY A 68 8.23 -18.14 -4.94
N GLY A 69 8.49 -19.33 -4.37
CA GLY A 69 7.43 -20.22 -3.88
C GLY A 69 6.37 -20.63 -4.93
N GLY A 70 6.71 -20.61 -6.22
CA GLY A 70 5.77 -20.89 -7.33
C GLY A 70 4.91 -19.69 -7.76
N GLU A 71 5.12 -18.52 -7.17
CA GLU A 71 4.38 -17.30 -7.48
C GLU A 71 5.30 -16.21 -8.06
N SER A 72 4.68 -15.21 -8.71
CA SER A 72 5.39 -14.04 -9.22
C SER A 72 4.59 -12.76 -8.98
N GLY A 73 5.29 -11.65 -8.85
CA GLY A 73 4.71 -10.36 -8.56
C GLY A 73 5.54 -9.21 -9.10
N SER A 74 4.91 -8.04 -9.20
CA SER A 74 5.59 -6.81 -9.55
C SER A 74 4.96 -5.61 -8.87
N ALA A 75 5.75 -4.56 -8.70
CA ALA A 75 5.25 -3.25 -8.34
C ALA A 75 5.99 -2.17 -9.12
N SER A 76 5.37 -1.00 -9.23
CA SER A 76 6.01 0.21 -9.73
C SER A 76 5.67 1.35 -8.79
N PHE A 77 6.61 2.26 -8.60
CA PHE A 77 6.43 3.40 -7.70
C PHE A 77 7.06 4.65 -8.30
N VAL A 78 6.47 5.79 -7.97
CA VAL A 78 6.92 7.10 -8.42
C VAL A 78 6.72 8.08 -7.28
N THR A 79 7.73 8.90 -7.01
CA THR A 79 7.66 9.99 -6.05
C THR A 79 8.10 11.28 -6.71
N ASP A 80 7.24 12.27 -6.61
CA ASP A 80 7.42 13.65 -7.06
C ASP A 80 7.34 14.56 -5.82
N PRO A 81 8.47 14.77 -5.10
CA PRO A 81 8.51 15.66 -3.94
C PRO A 81 8.12 17.09 -4.29
N VAL A 82 8.47 17.57 -5.49
CA VAL A 82 8.23 18.95 -5.95
C VAL A 82 6.74 19.19 -6.21
N GLY A 83 6.07 18.28 -6.92
CA GLY A 83 4.62 18.32 -7.14
C GLY A 83 3.79 17.83 -5.96
N GLY A 84 4.44 17.34 -4.89
CA GLY A 84 3.79 16.84 -3.69
C GLY A 84 2.97 15.57 -3.94
N ARG A 85 3.45 14.65 -4.79
CA ARG A 85 2.71 13.45 -5.22
C ARG A 85 3.57 12.19 -5.13
N ALA A 86 2.94 11.07 -4.84
CA ALA A 86 3.55 9.76 -4.99
C ALA A 86 2.50 8.75 -5.43
N SER A 87 2.94 7.66 -6.06
CA SER A 87 2.08 6.56 -6.44
C SER A 87 2.81 5.23 -6.29
N VAL A 88 2.05 4.21 -5.92
CA VAL A 88 2.49 2.82 -5.89
C VAL A 88 1.44 2.00 -6.62
N LYS A 89 1.86 1.15 -7.54
CA LYS A 89 1.01 0.17 -8.22
C LYS A 89 1.61 -1.20 -7.99
N ALA A 90 0.91 -2.05 -7.24
CA ALA A 90 1.33 -3.39 -6.91
C ALA A 90 0.42 -4.42 -7.57
N ALA A 91 1.05 -5.45 -8.13
CA ALA A 91 0.41 -6.65 -8.67
C ALA A 91 1.26 -7.85 -8.21
N VAL A 92 1.07 -8.21 -6.95
CA VAL A 92 1.75 -9.33 -6.28
C VAL A 92 0.71 -10.38 -5.87
N PRO A 93 1.11 -11.61 -5.52
CA PRO A 93 0.15 -12.62 -5.10
C PRO A 93 -0.75 -12.13 -3.96
N GLY A 94 -2.06 -12.34 -4.10
CA GLY A 94 -3.06 -11.86 -3.15
C GLY A 94 -3.34 -10.34 -3.14
N LEU A 95 -2.55 -9.51 -3.83
CA LEU A 95 -2.67 -8.05 -3.79
C LEU A 95 -2.55 -7.40 -5.18
N ARG A 96 -3.63 -6.74 -5.59
CA ARG A 96 -3.66 -5.90 -6.80
C ARG A 96 -4.23 -4.54 -6.45
N GLU A 97 -3.37 -3.55 -6.30
CA GLU A 97 -3.76 -2.22 -5.88
C GLU A 97 -2.98 -1.12 -6.58
N THR A 98 -3.57 0.06 -6.56
CA THR A 98 -2.91 1.29 -6.98
C THR A 98 -3.29 2.35 -5.99
N THR A 99 -2.27 3.01 -5.45
CA THR A 99 -2.42 4.01 -4.42
C THR A 99 -1.72 5.28 -4.86
N TYR A 100 -2.39 6.42 -4.70
CA TYR A 100 -1.80 7.74 -4.94
C TYR A 100 -1.85 8.54 -3.65
N ALA A 101 -0.74 9.16 -3.29
CA ALA A 101 -0.64 10.09 -2.17
C ALA A 101 -0.44 11.51 -2.69
N VAL A 102 -1.13 12.47 -2.08
CA VAL A 102 -0.99 13.89 -2.41
C VAL A 102 -0.78 14.68 -1.13
N ALA A 103 0.37 15.35 -1.05
CA ALA A 103 0.80 16.12 0.11
C ALA A 103 -0.31 17.08 0.57
N ASN A 104 -0.54 17.10 1.88
CA ASN A 104 -1.56 17.94 2.54
C ASN A 104 -3.00 17.79 2.01
N ARG A 105 -3.30 16.74 1.24
CA ARG A 105 -4.64 16.52 0.67
C ARG A 105 -5.21 15.17 1.08
N GLY A 106 -4.54 14.07 0.74
CA GLY A 106 -5.06 12.74 1.03
C GLY A 106 -4.53 11.64 0.15
N ILE A 107 -5.21 10.50 0.21
CA ILE A 107 -4.82 9.26 -0.44
C ILE A 107 -5.96 8.78 -1.33
N TYR A 108 -5.63 8.31 -2.53
CA TYR A 108 -6.52 7.59 -3.43
C TYR A 108 -6.15 6.11 -3.38
N GLU A 109 -7.09 5.24 -3.07
CA GLU A 109 -6.87 3.78 -2.99
C GLU A 109 -7.84 3.08 -3.96
N THR A 110 -7.38 2.04 -4.65
CA THR A 110 -8.25 1.26 -5.55
C THR A 110 -9.41 0.60 -4.80
N LEU A 111 -10.60 0.55 -5.41
CA LEU A 111 -11.73 -0.24 -4.90
C LEU A 111 -11.49 -1.74 -5.14
N THR A 112 -10.99 -2.45 -4.13
CA THR A 112 -10.56 -3.85 -4.25
C THR A 112 -11.73 -4.85 -4.14
N THR A 113 -12.77 -4.54 -3.37
CA THR A 113 -13.84 -5.51 -3.06
C THR A 113 -15.07 -5.42 -3.98
N ALA A 114 -15.74 -6.54 -4.21
CA ALA A 114 -17.01 -6.57 -4.94
C ALA A 114 -18.09 -5.71 -4.26
N LYS A 115 -18.09 -5.66 -2.92
CA LYS A 115 -19.02 -4.84 -2.14
C LYS A 115 -18.80 -3.34 -2.33
N GLN A 116 -17.55 -2.87 -2.39
CA GLN A 116 -17.23 -1.48 -2.73
C GLN A 116 -17.69 -1.14 -4.16
N ARG A 117 -17.44 -2.02 -5.14
CA ARG A 117 -17.91 -1.85 -6.52
C ARG A 117 -19.45 -1.78 -6.62
N ALA A 118 -20.15 -2.64 -5.87
CA ALA A 118 -21.60 -2.59 -5.76
C ALA A 118 -22.08 -1.26 -5.14
N ALA A 119 -21.40 -0.78 -4.09
CA ALA A 119 -21.71 0.49 -3.45
C ALA A 119 -21.57 1.69 -4.41
N VAL A 120 -20.50 1.76 -5.20
CA VAL A 120 -20.32 2.87 -6.15
C VAL A 120 -21.32 2.82 -7.30
N LYS A 121 -21.67 1.61 -7.78
CA LYS A 121 -22.75 1.42 -8.76
C LYS A 121 -24.10 1.90 -8.21
N MET A 122 -24.39 1.56 -6.95
CA MET A 122 -25.63 1.94 -6.27
C MET A 122 -25.78 3.48 -6.14
N ILE A 123 -24.70 4.20 -5.88
CA ILE A 123 -24.72 5.68 -5.80
C ILE A 123 -24.57 6.37 -7.17
N ARG A 124 -24.75 5.64 -8.28
CA ARG A 124 -24.65 6.14 -9.66
C ARG A 124 -23.27 6.69 -10.02
N LYS A 125 -22.20 6.12 -9.44
CA LYS A 125 -20.80 6.37 -9.81
C LYS A 125 -20.12 5.09 -10.34
N PRO A 126 -20.61 4.47 -11.42
CA PRO A 126 -20.03 3.23 -11.94
C PRO A 126 -18.60 3.40 -12.47
N GLY A 127 -18.21 4.62 -12.86
CA GLY A 127 -16.84 4.93 -13.30
C GLY A 127 -15.84 5.09 -12.16
N ALA A 128 -16.28 5.10 -10.89
CA ALA A 128 -15.37 5.23 -9.76
C ALA A 128 -14.58 3.94 -9.55
N THR A 129 -13.26 4.04 -9.65
CA THR A 129 -12.31 2.95 -9.40
C THR A 129 -11.42 3.23 -8.19
N PHE A 130 -11.43 4.46 -7.68
CA PHE A 130 -10.68 4.88 -6.50
C PHE A 130 -11.58 5.46 -5.40
N VAL A 131 -11.20 5.21 -4.15
CA VAL A 131 -11.70 5.94 -2.99
C VAL A 131 -10.69 7.00 -2.58
N PHE A 132 -11.15 8.23 -2.34
CA PHE A 132 -10.32 9.30 -1.79
C PHE A 132 -10.57 9.48 -0.30
N THR A 133 -9.51 9.40 0.50
CA THR A 133 -9.51 9.64 1.94
C THR A 133 -8.71 10.90 2.25
N PRO A 134 -9.34 11.97 2.78
CA PRO A 134 -8.62 13.19 3.18
C PRO A 134 -7.58 12.92 4.26
N LYS A 135 -6.39 13.50 4.12
CA LYS A 135 -5.29 13.44 5.10
C LYS A 135 -4.43 14.71 4.98
N THR A 136 -4.80 15.73 5.74
CA THR A 136 -4.23 17.09 5.62
C THR A 136 -2.81 17.22 6.17
N THR A 137 -2.35 16.25 6.96
CA THR A 137 -0.98 16.20 7.51
C THR A 137 -0.06 15.23 6.75
N LEU A 138 -0.49 14.78 5.56
CA LEU A 138 0.25 13.80 4.78
C LEU A 138 1.54 14.42 4.22
N ASN A 139 2.69 13.94 4.69
CA ASN A 139 3.98 14.12 4.04
C ASN A 139 4.18 13.04 2.98
N VAL A 140 4.29 13.44 1.72
CA VAL A 140 4.34 12.50 0.60
C VAL A 140 5.65 11.74 0.51
N THR A 141 6.77 12.36 0.88
CA THR A 141 8.09 11.73 0.87
C THR A 141 8.17 10.66 1.96
N SER A 142 7.74 10.98 3.19
CA SER A 142 7.67 9.99 4.28
C SER A 142 6.71 8.85 3.92
N TRP A 143 5.56 9.16 3.32
CA TRP A 143 4.64 8.14 2.85
C TRP A 143 5.28 7.24 1.78
N ALA A 144 5.93 7.82 0.77
CA ALA A 144 6.57 7.07 -0.29
C ALA A 144 7.66 6.14 0.26
N ARG A 145 8.48 6.59 1.20
CA ARG A 145 9.54 5.76 1.81
C ARG A 145 9.02 4.55 2.58
N VAL A 146 7.80 4.62 3.10
CA VAL A 146 7.15 3.49 3.80
C VAL A 146 6.43 2.56 2.81
N ASN A 147 5.93 3.09 1.70
CA ASN A 147 5.06 2.36 0.77
C ASN A 147 5.77 1.93 -0.53
N SER A 148 7.03 2.31 -0.71
CA SER A 148 7.90 1.95 -1.83
C SER A 148 9.30 1.63 -1.31
N ALA A 149 10.12 1.01 -2.15
CA ALA A 149 11.52 0.80 -1.81
C ALA A 149 12.26 2.15 -1.80
N ASP A 150 12.59 2.65 -0.60
CA ASP A 150 13.44 3.82 -0.38
C ASP A 150 14.87 3.49 -0.86
N PRO A 151 15.32 4.06 -2.00
CA PRO A 151 16.57 3.64 -2.64
C PRO A 151 17.78 3.80 -1.72
N ALA A 152 17.87 4.92 -1.00
CA ALA A 152 18.98 5.14 -0.07
C ALA A 152 18.94 4.21 1.16
N VAL A 153 17.75 3.83 1.64
CA VAL A 153 17.63 2.90 2.78
C VAL A 153 18.04 1.49 2.38
N VAL A 154 17.71 1.04 1.17
CA VAL A 154 18.14 -0.28 0.64
C VAL A 154 19.66 -0.47 0.71
N LEU A 155 20.43 0.62 0.61
CA LEU A 155 21.90 0.59 0.72
C LEU A 155 22.43 0.61 2.15
N THR A 156 21.58 0.79 3.14
CA THR A 156 22.02 0.94 4.55
C THR A 156 21.37 -0.07 5.49
N ASP A 157 20.41 -0.83 4.98
CA ASP A 157 19.77 -1.91 5.69
C ASP A 157 20.66 -3.15 5.61
N ASP A 158 20.91 -3.79 6.75
CA ASP A 158 21.72 -5.00 6.89
C ASP A 158 23.04 -5.03 6.08
N ILE A 159 23.93 -4.06 6.37
CA ILE A 159 25.20 -3.86 5.66
C ILE A 159 26.42 -4.38 6.43
N GLU A 160 26.23 -5.22 7.44
CA GLU A 160 27.31 -5.69 8.33
C GLU A 160 28.10 -6.88 7.75
N HIS A 161 28.04 -7.05 6.43
CA HIS A 161 28.60 -8.19 5.71
C HIS A 161 29.81 -7.80 4.86
N ALA A 162 30.83 -8.66 4.85
CA ALA A 162 31.95 -8.55 3.90
C ALA A 162 31.49 -8.92 2.49
N GLY A 163 32.20 -8.46 1.46
CA GLY A 163 31.79 -8.76 0.09
C GLY A 163 32.76 -8.25 -0.96
N THR A 164 32.27 -8.02 -2.16
CA THR A 164 33.07 -7.55 -3.29
C THR A 164 32.56 -6.24 -3.85
N ARG A 165 33.49 -5.46 -4.39
CA ARG A 165 33.24 -4.26 -5.18
C ARG A 165 33.87 -4.47 -6.55
N THR A 166 33.05 -4.46 -7.58
CA THR A 166 33.49 -4.52 -8.98
C THR A 166 33.30 -3.15 -9.61
N VAL A 167 34.38 -2.54 -10.10
CA VAL A 167 34.34 -1.30 -10.87
C VAL A 167 34.38 -1.67 -12.35
N HIS A 168 33.40 -1.18 -13.10
CA HIS A 168 33.25 -1.42 -14.53
C HIS A 168 33.87 -0.30 -15.37
N ASP A 169 34.04 -0.54 -16.66
CA ASP A 169 34.63 0.40 -17.63
C ASP A 169 33.87 1.73 -17.76
N ASP A 170 32.55 1.67 -17.64
CA ASP A 170 31.69 2.86 -17.65
C ASP A 170 31.71 3.63 -16.33
N ARG A 171 32.55 3.21 -15.39
CA ARG A 171 32.70 3.70 -14.00
C ARG A 171 31.50 3.41 -13.11
N SER A 172 30.55 2.59 -13.53
CA SER A 172 29.58 2.01 -12.62
C SER A 172 30.27 1.03 -11.67
N VAL A 173 29.62 0.76 -10.55
CA VAL A 173 30.13 -0.11 -9.49
C VAL A 173 29.05 -1.09 -9.09
N THR A 174 29.40 -2.38 -9.05
CA THR A 174 28.57 -3.42 -8.46
C THR A 174 29.13 -3.80 -7.09
N TYR A 175 28.28 -3.76 -6.07
CA TYR A 175 28.57 -4.35 -4.76
C TYR A 175 27.82 -5.66 -4.62
N ARG A 176 28.48 -6.69 -4.08
CA ARG A 176 27.87 -8.00 -3.81
C ARG A 176 28.31 -8.52 -2.45
N TYR A 177 27.38 -9.09 -1.70
CA TYR A 177 27.66 -9.87 -0.50
C TYR A 177 26.57 -10.91 -0.26
N ASP A 178 26.86 -11.85 0.62
CA ASP A 178 25.92 -12.84 1.14
C ASP A 178 25.72 -12.54 2.64
N ASP A 179 24.53 -12.75 3.18
CA ASP A 179 24.23 -12.48 4.61
C ASP A 179 24.75 -13.56 5.57
N GLY A 180 25.44 -14.58 5.03
CA GLY A 180 25.97 -15.71 5.80
C GLY A 180 24.95 -16.82 6.08
N GLU A 181 23.70 -16.65 5.63
CA GLU A 181 22.67 -17.68 5.69
C GLU A 181 22.32 -18.16 4.27
N GLU A 182 21.25 -17.63 3.69
CA GLU A 182 20.70 -18.06 2.38
C GLU A 182 20.50 -16.88 1.41
N GLY A 183 20.77 -15.65 1.86
CA GLY A 183 20.51 -14.42 1.11
C GLY A 183 21.75 -13.88 0.40
N SER A 184 21.63 -13.60 -0.89
CA SER A 184 22.63 -12.89 -1.69
C SER A 184 22.09 -11.54 -2.18
N TYR A 185 22.93 -10.52 -2.06
CA TYR A 185 22.59 -9.13 -2.34
C TYR A 185 23.52 -8.61 -3.42
N THR A 186 22.96 -7.90 -4.40
CA THR A 186 23.72 -7.24 -5.45
C THR A 186 23.18 -5.84 -5.64
N TYR A 187 24.03 -4.82 -5.51
CA TYR A 187 23.67 -3.41 -5.71
C TYR A 187 24.45 -2.81 -6.86
N GLN A 188 23.74 -2.15 -7.78
CA GLN A 188 24.31 -1.49 -8.95
C GLN A 188 24.30 0.02 -8.73
N ILE A 189 25.49 0.61 -8.66
CA ILE A 189 25.70 2.04 -8.51
C ILE A 189 26.18 2.59 -9.86
N SER A 190 25.50 3.58 -10.40
CA SER A 190 25.93 4.24 -11.63
C SER A 190 27.24 5.02 -11.47
N ALA A 191 27.83 5.46 -12.58
CA ALA A 191 29.00 6.34 -12.59
C ALA A 191 28.79 7.66 -11.81
N ALA A 192 27.55 8.10 -11.62
CA ALA A 192 27.20 9.26 -10.80
C ALA A 192 27.17 8.97 -9.29
N GLY A 193 27.45 7.73 -8.87
CA GLY A 193 27.45 7.32 -7.46
C GLY A 193 26.06 7.04 -6.88
N VAL A 194 25.01 6.92 -7.72
CA VAL A 194 23.62 6.66 -7.28
C VAL A 194 23.18 5.23 -7.55
N LEU A 195 22.38 4.64 -6.66
CA LEU A 195 21.78 3.32 -6.82
C LEU A 195 20.83 3.28 -8.01
N THR A 196 21.07 2.43 -8.99
CA THR A 196 20.19 2.24 -10.15
C THR A 196 19.50 0.90 -10.18
N GLY A 197 19.99 -0.08 -9.43
CA GLY A 197 19.31 -1.36 -9.29
C GLY A 197 19.83 -2.19 -8.12
N ALA A 198 19.00 -3.13 -7.68
CA ALA A 198 19.32 -4.08 -6.63
C ALA A 198 18.71 -5.43 -6.97
N ARG A 199 19.41 -6.51 -6.61
CA ARG A 199 18.86 -7.86 -6.61
C ARG A 199 19.07 -8.47 -5.24
N ILE A 200 18.02 -9.10 -4.74
CA ILE A 200 17.99 -9.82 -3.47
C ILE A 200 17.51 -11.22 -3.81
N ASN A 201 18.32 -12.23 -3.51
CA ASN A 201 17.98 -13.62 -3.78
C ASN A 201 18.15 -14.44 -2.51
N TYR A 202 17.06 -15.02 -2.04
CA TYR A 202 17.01 -16.05 -1.02
C TYR A 202 16.71 -17.38 -1.71
N GLU A 203 17.65 -18.32 -1.62
CA GLU A 203 17.56 -19.59 -2.33
C GLU A 203 16.25 -20.33 -2.02
N GLY A 204 15.56 -20.81 -3.06
CA GLY A 204 14.27 -21.53 -2.92
C GLY A 204 13.07 -20.70 -2.45
N TYR A 205 13.28 -19.46 -1.98
CA TYR A 205 12.23 -18.63 -1.39
C TYR A 205 11.86 -17.41 -2.22
N LEU A 206 12.84 -16.58 -2.61
CA LEU A 206 12.59 -15.27 -3.21
C LEU A 206 13.73 -14.84 -4.12
N ASP A 207 13.42 -14.40 -5.34
CA ASP A 207 14.33 -13.64 -6.19
C ASP A 207 13.64 -12.33 -6.54
N ALA A 208 14.15 -11.24 -5.98
CA ALA A 208 13.61 -9.89 -6.09
C ALA A 208 14.59 -8.99 -6.84
N THR A 209 14.10 -8.22 -7.80
CA THR A 209 14.87 -7.21 -8.53
C THR A 209 14.19 -5.87 -8.43
N TYR A 210 14.98 -4.84 -8.14
CA TYR A 210 14.59 -3.44 -8.11
C TYR A 210 15.37 -2.66 -9.15
N THR A 211 14.73 -1.68 -9.78
CA THR A 211 15.40 -0.68 -10.61
C THR A 211 14.92 0.70 -10.23
N TRP A 212 15.80 1.69 -10.31
CA TRP A 212 15.49 3.08 -9.97
C TRP A 212 15.97 4.05 -11.04
N ARG A 213 15.22 5.14 -11.18
CA ARG A 213 15.53 6.31 -11.99
C ARG A 213 15.25 7.57 -11.20
N TYR A 214 16.04 8.62 -11.43
CA TYR A 214 16.00 9.87 -10.68
C TYR A 214 15.70 11.06 -11.58
N GLY A 215 15.26 12.16 -10.95
CA GLY A 215 14.92 13.41 -11.63
C GLY A 215 13.44 13.74 -11.52
N ALA A 216 13.04 14.81 -12.21
CA ALA A 216 11.67 15.30 -12.17
C ALA A 216 10.67 14.22 -12.58
N GLN A 217 9.73 13.91 -11.70
CA GLN A 217 8.65 12.96 -11.96
C GLN A 217 7.34 13.70 -12.22
N ARG A 218 6.40 13.04 -12.90
CA ARG A 218 5.04 13.54 -13.07
C ARG A 218 4.04 12.44 -12.79
N ILE A 219 3.07 12.73 -11.94
CA ILE A 219 2.02 11.79 -11.55
C ILE A 219 0.65 12.38 -11.91
N THR A 220 -0.06 11.67 -12.78
CA THR A 220 -1.46 11.94 -13.12
C THR A 220 -2.36 11.31 -12.07
N LEU A 221 -3.18 12.13 -11.41
CA LEU A 221 -4.09 11.67 -10.37
C LEU A 221 -5.41 11.15 -10.95
N PRO A 222 -6.13 10.27 -10.25
CA PRO A 222 -7.49 9.92 -10.60
C PRO A 222 -8.39 11.15 -10.75
N THR A 223 -9.22 11.15 -11.79
CA THR A 223 -10.20 12.22 -12.03
C THR A 223 -11.36 12.15 -11.03
N THR A 224 -12.17 13.21 -10.97
CA THR A 224 -13.41 13.24 -10.17
C THR A 224 -14.43 12.18 -10.60
N ALA A 225 -14.44 11.83 -11.89
CA ALA A 225 -15.27 10.75 -12.44
C ALA A 225 -14.81 9.36 -11.97
N GLN A 226 -13.49 9.18 -11.79
CA GLN A 226 -12.86 7.94 -11.29
C GLN A 226 -12.86 7.81 -9.77
N THR A 227 -13.34 8.82 -9.04
CA THR A 227 -13.17 8.90 -7.58
C THR A 227 -14.50 8.99 -6.83
N VAL A 228 -14.57 8.29 -5.70
CA VAL A 228 -15.59 8.46 -4.66
C VAL A 228 -14.93 8.90 -3.35
N GLY A 229 -15.53 9.84 -2.61
CA GLY A 229 -15.01 10.18 -1.27
C GLY A 229 -15.27 9.08 -0.25
N SER A 230 -14.34 8.83 0.66
CA SER A 230 -14.42 7.75 1.65
C SER A 230 -15.69 7.83 2.51
N GLY A 231 -16.06 9.02 2.99
CA GLY A 231 -17.31 9.21 3.73
C GLY A 231 -18.57 8.85 2.92
N THR A 232 -18.60 9.14 1.62
CA THR A 232 -19.69 8.74 0.72
C THR A 232 -19.69 7.23 0.50
N LEU A 233 -18.52 6.62 0.31
CA LEU A 233 -18.40 5.18 0.17
C LEU A 233 -18.83 4.43 1.43
N THR A 234 -18.41 4.86 2.62
CA THR A 234 -18.84 4.30 3.92
C THR A 234 -20.35 4.35 4.06
N LYS A 235 -20.96 5.51 3.74
CA LYS A 235 -22.42 5.63 3.72
C LYS A 235 -23.04 4.64 2.74
N ALA A 236 -22.54 4.56 1.51
CA ALA A 236 -23.06 3.65 0.49
C ALA A 236 -22.97 2.17 0.90
N LEU A 237 -21.84 1.76 1.48
CA LEU A 237 -21.61 0.39 1.95
C LEU A 237 -22.65 -0.07 2.98
N ALA A 238 -23.13 0.84 3.84
CA ALA A 238 -24.17 0.55 4.81
C ALA A 238 -25.56 0.25 4.19
N TYR A 239 -25.77 0.59 2.92
CA TYR A 239 -27.03 0.33 2.21
C TYR A 239 -26.93 -0.77 1.13
N VAL A 240 -25.74 -1.32 0.85
CA VAL A 240 -25.60 -2.40 -0.13
C VAL A 240 -26.43 -3.63 0.27
N ASP A 241 -26.35 -4.02 1.55
CA ASP A 241 -27.03 -5.21 2.07
C ASP A 241 -28.32 -4.87 2.84
N LEU A 242 -28.92 -3.69 2.57
CA LEU A 242 -30.03 -3.12 3.34
C LEU A 242 -31.16 -4.12 3.63
N ALA A 243 -31.59 -4.86 2.61
CA ALA A 243 -32.70 -5.81 2.75
C ALA A 243 -32.34 -6.99 3.66
N ALA A 244 -31.12 -7.50 3.54
CA ALA A 244 -30.63 -8.58 4.39
C ALA A 244 -30.45 -8.10 5.84
N ASP A 245 -29.92 -6.90 6.04
CA ASP A 245 -29.70 -6.31 7.36
C ASP A 245 -31.01 -6.03 8.09
N VAL A 246 -32.00 -5.42 7.44
CA VAL A 246 -33.32 -5.19 8.04
C VAL A 246 -34.02 -6.51 8.38
N ARG A 247 -33.91 -7.53 7.52
CA ARG A 247 -34.44 -8.88 7.80
C ARG A 247 -33.74 -9.51 9.01
N LYS A 248 -32.42 -9.41 9.09
CA LYS A 248 -31.60 -9.94 10.19
C LYS A 248 -31.95 -9.25 11.51
N LEU A 249 -32.05 -7.92 11.51
CA LEU A 249 -32.49 -7.13 12.66
C LEU A 249 -33.89 -7.53 13.12
N ALA A 250 -34.83 -7.70 12.19
CA ALA A 250 -36.19 -8.09 12.56
C ALA A 250 -36.25 -9.49 13.18
N LYS A 251 -35.51 -10.45 12.63
CA LYS A 251 -35.41 -11.81 13.18
C LYS A 251 -34.70 -11.83 14.54
N ARG A 252 -33.58 -11.12 14.68
CA ARG A 252 -32.82 -11.02 15.93
C ARG A 252 -33.66 -10.37 17.02
N GLY A 253 -34.27 -9.21 16.75
CA GLY A 253 -35.13 -8.54 17.73
C GLY A 253 -36.29 -9.43 18.18
N ALA A 254 -36.88 -10.23 17.29
CA ALA A 254 -37.89 -11.21 17.67
C ALA A 254 -37.33 -12.34 18.54
N ALA A 255 -36.11 -12.83 18.27
CA ALA A 255 -35.46 -13.85 19.07
C ALA A 255 -35.09 -13.32 20.47
N ASP A 256 -34.43 -12.16 20.55
CA ASP A 256 -34.02 -11.52 21.80
C ASP A 256 -35.22 -11.24 22.71
N VAL A 257 -36.36 -10.85 22.13
CA VAL A 257 -37.62 -10.66 22.88
C VAL A 257 -38.20 -11.97 23.39
N ARG A 258 -38.15 -13.06 22.60
CA ARG A 258 -38.61 -14.38 23.07
C ARG A 258 -37.75 -14.87 24.24
N THR A 259 -36.43 -14.69 24.15
CA THR A 259 -35.49 -15.02 25.23
C THR A 259 -35.81 -14.20 26.48
N ALA A 260 -36.00 -12.88 26.34
CA ALA A 260 -36.34 -12.01 27.47
C ALA A 260 -37.70 -12.33 28.11
N ALA A 261 -38.66 -12.87 27.35
CA ALA A 261 -39.97 -13.26 27.85
C ALA A 261 -39.95 -14.60 28.61
N ASN A 262 -38.93 -15.44 28.46
CA ASN A 262 -38.74 -16.71 29.17
C ASN A 262 -40.03 -17.56 29.31
N LYS A 263 -40.64 -17.95 28.18
CA LYS A 263 -41.91 -18.73 28.12
C LYS A 263 -43.16 -18.02 28.66
N HIS A 264 -43.05 -16.79 29.17
CA HIS A 264 -44.19 -15.94 29.53
C HIS A 264 -44.73 -15.16 28.32
N THR A 265 -45.88 -14.53 28.52
CA THR A 265 -46.49 -13.63 27.52
C THR A 265 -45.55 -12.47 27.20
N VAL A 266 -45.33 -12.23 25.91
CA VAL A 266 -44.46 -11.14 25.44
C VAL A 266 -45.17 -9.81 25.66
N LYS A 267 -44.60 -8.97 26.54
CA LYS A 267 -45.07 -7.59 26.74
C LYS A 267 -44.66 -6.73 25.53
N VAL A 268 -45.62 -6.01 24.95
CA VAL A 268 -45.36 -5.10 23.80
C VAL A 268 -44.33 -4.01 24.16
N SER A 269 -44.33 -3.52 25.40
CA SER A 269 -43.33 -2.56 25.90
C SER A 269 -41.90 -3.11 25.86
N VAL A 270 -41.70 -4.38 26.27
CA VAL A 270 -40.41 -5.07 26.20
C VAL A 270 -39.97 -5.24 24.74
N LEU A 271 -40.89 -5.67 23.87
CA LEU A 271 -40.64 -5.80 22.43
C LEU A 271 -40.15 -4.49 21.83
N ARG A 272 -40.84 -3.39 22.10
CA ARG A 272 -40.46 -2.05 21.63
C ARG A 272 -39.07 -1.65 22.13
N LYS A 273 -38.77 -1.86 23.42
CA LYS A 273 -37.48 -1.51 24.04
C LYS A 273 -36.32 -2.27 23.40
N VAL A 274 -36.44 -3.60 23.28
CA VAL A 274 -35.38 -4.46 22.71
C VAL A 274 -35.12 -4.10 21.24
N VAL A 275 -36.17 -4.01 20.42
CA VAL A 275 -35.99 -3.72 18.99
C VAL A 275 -35.40 -2.31 18.77
N LYS A 276 -35.84 -1.30 19.53
CA LYS A 276 -35.25 0.05 19.45
C LYS A 276 -33.77 0.05 19.82
N ARG A 277 -33.38 -0.68 20.87
CA ARG A 277 -31.98 -0.85 21.29
C ARG A 277 -31.16 -1.48 20.16
N ASP A 278 -31.62 -2.58 19.59
CA ASP A 278 -30.85 -3.31 18.57
C ASP A 278 -30.66 -2.49 17.29
N VAL A 279 -31.70 -1.74 16.87
CA VAL A 279 -31.61 -0.81 15.75
C VAL A 279 -30.69 0.38 16.06
N ALA A 280 -30.73 0.92 17.28
CA ALA A 280 -29.83 1.98 17.69
C ALA A 280 -28.36 1.52 17.65
N THR A 281 -28.08 0.30 18.13
CA THR A 281 -26.74 -0.32 18.03
C THR A 281 -26.32 -0.50 16.57
N PHE A 282 -27.19 -1.03 15.72
CA PHE A 282 -26.90 -1.19 14.29
C PHE A 282 -26.56 0.14 13.60
N ASN A 283 -27.38 1.17 13.79
CA ASN A 283 -27.14 2.49 13.19
C ASN A 283 -25.84 3.13 13.71
N ARG A 284 -25.50 2.92 15.00
CA ARG A 284 -24.23 3.37 15.58
C ARG A 284 -23.05 2.67 14.92
N THR A 285 -23.11 1.34 14.78
CA THR A 285 -22.07 0.55 14.10
C THR A 285 -21.93 0.95 12.63
N ALA A 286 -23.04 1.16 11.94
CA ALA A 286 -23.06 1.59 10.54
C ALA A 286 -22.60 3.05 10.34
N LYS A 287 -22.44 3.83 11.43
CA LYS A 287 -22.14 5.28 11.43
C LYS A 287 -23.14 6.12 10.61
N VAL A 288 -24.31 5.56 10.32
CA VAL A 288 -25.39 6.17 9.53
C VAL A 288 -26.73 5.70 10.08
N LYS A 289 -27.71 6.61 10.14
CA LYS A 289 -29.09 6.27 10.52
C LYS A 289 -29.82 5.61 9.36
N VAL A 290 -29.54 4.33 9.14
CA VAL A 290 -30.06 3.52 8.03
C VAL A 290 -31.48 3.03 8.31
N VAL A 291 -31.72 2.56 9.54
CA VAL A 291 -32.96 1.86 9.92
C VAL A 291 -33.76 2.69 10.92
N THR A 292 -35.07 2.78 10.71
CA THR A 292 -36.01 3.49 11.59
C THR A 292 -37.00 2.50 12.20
N VAL A 293 -37.33 2.72 13.48
CA VAL A 293 -38.34 1.95 14.20
C VAL A 293 -39.53 2.86 14.50
N THR A 294 -40.74 2.40 14.17
CA THR A 294 -42.00 3.07 14.50
C THR A 294 -42.84 2.13 15.34
N ASP A 295 -43.36 2.62 16.46
CA ASP A 295 -44.30 1.83 17.27
C ASP A 295 -45.63 1.67 16.51
N ILE A 296 -46.19 0.47 16.54
CA ILE A 296 -47.49 0.17 15.92
C ILE A 296 -48.36 -0.60 16.92
N THR A 297 -49.64 -0.77 16.58
CA THR A 297 -50.54 -1.64 17.35
C THR A 297 -49.99 -3.06 17.43
N GLY A 298 -49.80 -3.54 18.67
CA GLY A 298 -49.27 -4.88 18.96
C GLY A 298 -47.76 -5.06 18.77
N GLY A 299 -46.97 -4.01 18.48
CA GLY A 299 -45.52 -4.15 18.35
C GLY A 299 -44.79 -2.96 17.73
N VAL A 300 -43.91 -3.25 16.76
CA VAL A 300 -43.10 -2.26 16.02
C VAL A 300 -43.05 -2.55 14.52
N ARG A 301 -42.81 -1.50 13.74
CA ARG A 301 -42.43 -1.54 12.34
C ARG A 301 -40.97 -1.12 12.23
N ILE A 302 -40.14 -1.97 11.66
CA ILE A 302 -38.77 -1.63 11.25
C ILE A 302 -38.81 -1.30 9.77
N SER A 303 -38.26 -0.15 9.38
CA SER A 303 -38.15 0.22 7.97
C SER A 303 -36.82 0.87 7.65
N ALA A 304 -36.37 0.70 6.42
CA ALA A 304 -35.24 1.43 5.87
C ALA A 304 -35.52 1.80 4.42
N LYS A 305 -34.99 2.95 3.99
CA LYS A 305 -35.09 3.44 2.62
C LYS A 305 -33.69 3.75 2.12
N ASN A 306 -33.30 3.13 1.01
CA ASN A 306 -32.08 3.46 0.31
C ASN A 306 -32.24 4.83 -0.39
N PRO A 307 -31.45 5.85 -0.05
CA PRO A 307 -31.62 7.18 -0.62
C PRO A 307 -31.22 7.27 -2.10
N TRP A 308 -30.41 6.34 -2.62
CA TRP A 308 -29.93 6.37 -4.02
C TRP A 308 -30.78 5.52 -4.97
N THR A 309 -31.29 4.38 -4.50
CA THR A 309 -32.10 3.48 -5.32
C THR A 309 -33.60 3.62 -5.07
N GLY A 310 -34.00 4.29 -3.99
CA GLY A 310 -35.40 4.37 -3.56
C GLY A 310 -35.94 3.08 -2.94
N LEU A 311 -35.16 1.99 -2.95
CA LEU A 311 -35.56 0.70 -2.39
C LEU A 311 -35.97 0.87 -0.92
N LYS A 312 -37.20 0.48 -0.61
CA LYS A 312 -37.74 0.50 0.75
C LYS A 312 -37.93 -0.94 1.23
N VAL A 313 -37.44 -1.22 2.44
CA VAL A 313 -37.60 -2.52 3.08
C VAL A 313 -38.31 -2.31 4.39
N THR A 314 -39.41 -3.03 4.61
CA THR A 314 -40.25 -2.88 5.80
C THR A 314 -40.59 -4.24 6.38
N TYR A 315 -40.44 -4.36 7.69
CA TYR A 315 -40.89 -5.51 8.47
C TYR A 315 -41.74 -5.04 9.65
N THR A 316 -42.76 -5.82 9.99
CA THR A 316 -43.51 -5.64 11.24
C THR A 316 -43.21 -6.77 12.19
N ILE A 317 -42.99 -6.44 13.46
CA ILE A 317 -42.73 -7.38 14.54
C ILE A 317 -43.83 -7.19 15.57
N LYS A 318 -44.69 -8.19 15.74
CA LYS A 318 -45.83 -8.13 16.65
C LYS A 318 -45.73 -9.18 17.75
N ALA A 319 -46.11 -8.81 18.96
CA ALA A 319 -46.34 -9.78 20.03
C ALA A 319 -47.67 -10.50 19.79
N ALA A 320 -47.70 -11.81 20.01
CA ALA A 320 -48.88 -12.66 19.89
C ALA A 320 -48.85 -13.72 20.99
N GLY A 321 -49.39 -13.38 22.18
CA GLY A 321 -49.31 -14.21 23.37
C GLY A 321 -47.85 -14.47 23.77
N LYS A 322 -47.45 -15.75 23.82
CA LYS A 322 -46.06 -16.19 24.11
C LYS A 322 -45.13 -16.13 22.89
N LYS A 323 -45.64 -15.74 21.71
CA LYS A 323 -44.89 -15.71 20.44
C LYS A 323 -44.62 -14.27 19.99
N VAL A 324 -43.63 -14.14 19.11
CA VAL A 324 -43.36 -12.93 18.34
C VAL A 324 -43.47 -13.29 16.86
N VAL A 325 -44.25 -12.53 16.10
CA VAL A 325 -44.47 -12.74 14.66
C VAL A 325 -43.73 -11.66 13.89
N VAL A 326 -42.95 -12.08 12.89
CA VAL A 326 -42.22 -11.18 11.98
C VAL A 326 -42.82 -11.32 10.58
N THR A 327 -43.29 -10.22 10.01
CA THR A 327 -43.93 -10.19 8.68
C THR A 327 -43.24 -9.17 7.80
N LYS A 328 -42.85 -9.58 6.58
CA LYS A 328 -42.38 -8.64 5.54
C LYS A 328 -43.59 -7.88 4.99
N LYS A 329 -43.44 -6.58 4.76
CA LYS A 329 -44.44 -5.74 4.10
C LYS A 329 -43.99 -5.34 2.71
#